data_AF-A0A7X7AKR2-F1
#
_entry.id   AF-A0A7X7AKR2-F1
#
_cell.length_a   1.000
_cell.length_b   1.000
_cell.length_c   1.000
_cell.angle_alpha   90.00
_cell.angle_beta   90.00
_cell.angle_gamma   90.00
#
_symmetry.space_group_name_H-M   'P 1'
#
loop_
_entity.id
_entity.type
_entity.pdbx_description
1 polymer ?
#
loop_
_entity_poly.entity_id
_entity_poly.type
_entity_poly.pdbx_seq_one_letter_code
_entity_poly.pdbx_strand_id
1 'polypeptide(L)'
;PQSISTLDPLFAVLWVAGAACAVGTAASAKFHRPAALMLAGGAGLCTVITFAWLSAPDLALTQLTVEVVTMVLILLGLRWLPRRVEGEGDESETPIRNAIFAGVRRSRDLILAILAGSGFTVIAYAIMTREHPEGISSFFVEQSMPLGGGSNVVNVILVDFRGFDTLGEITVLGIVALTVYALLRRFRPPPETLELPHARQFVAYEGKLLDRFSDPDPQSLLPDGVMKIPSVLVRLLLPLAAMVSVYFLVRGHNLPGGGFVGGLIMATSIIIQYMVSGVVWVETRQRLHPQYWIAFGLLAAGSAAMGVWWFSKPFLASVAIDLHIPLLGALHLSSVLLFDIGVYTLVVGATVLMLIAIAHQSLRLYRKPAMVHQHESGTPTQEHN
;
A
#
# COMPACT_ATOMS: atom_id res chain seq x y z
N PRO A 1 -26.45 24.52 -24.32
CA PRO A 1 -24.99 24.53 -24.09
C PRO A 1 -24.68 24.82 -22.62
N GLN A 2 -24.30 23.79 -21.85
CA GLN A 2 -23.78 23.98 -20.50
C GLN A 2 -22.58 24.95 -20.58
N SER A 3 -22.61 26.03 -19.79
CA SER A 3 -21.51 26.98 -19.75
C SER A 3 -20.25 26.25 -19.30
N ILE A 4 -19.22 26.21 -20.14
CA ILE A 4 -17.90 25.69 -19.75
C ILE A 4 -17.49 26.45 -18.50
N SER A 5 -17.31 25.73 -17.38
CA SER A 5 -16.91 26.31 -16.11
C SER A 5 -15.62 27.11 -16.29
N THR A 6 -15.55 28.29 -15.70
CA THR A 6 -14.32 29.09 -15.67
C THR A 6 -13.18 28.25 -15.08
N LEU A 7 -12.05 28.19 -15.79
CA LEU A 7 -10.89 27.42 -15.39
C LEU A 7 -10.35 27.98 -14.06
N ASP A 8 -10.40 27.18 -12.99
CA ASP A 8 -9.81 27.55 -11.71
C ASP A 8 -8.28 27.48 -11.83
N PRO A 9 -7.55 28.61 -11.68
CA PRO A 9 -6.12 28.64 -11.85
C PRO A 9 -5.38 27.77 -10.83
N LEU A 10 -5.89 27.64 -9.59
CA LEU A 10 -5.25 26.80 -8.56
C LEU A 10 -5.39 25.32 -8.90
N PHE A 11 -6.58 24.92 -9.37
CA PHE A 11 -6.80 23.55 -9.82
C PHE A 11 -5.93 23.21 -11.04
N ALA A 12 -5.76 24.15 -11.99
CA ALA A 12 -4.87 23.95 -13.12
C ALA A 12 -3.40 23.81 -12.69
N VAL A 13 -2.94 24.64 -11.74
CA VAL A 13 -1.57 24.52 -11.19
C VAL A 13 -1.35 23.16 -10.52
N LEU A 14 -2.33 22.64 -9.78
CA LEU A 14 -2.26 21.30 -9.18
C LEU A 14 -2.03 20.21 -10.24
N TRP A 15 -2.78 20.25 -11.34
CA TRP A 15 -2.65 19.27 -12.42
C TRP A 15 -1.35 19.43 -13.21
N VAL A 16 -0.86 20.66 -13.40
CA VAL A 16 0.47 20.90 -13.98
C VAL A 16 1.56 20.31 -13.08
N ALA A 17 1.47 20.48 -11.76
CA ALA A 17 2.41 19.87 -10.81
C ALA A 17 2.34 18.33 -10.85
N GLY A 18 1.13 17.75 -10.90
CA GLY A 18 0.93 16.30 -11.04
C GLY A 18 1.52 15.75 -12.35
N ALA A 19 1.30 16.46 -13.47
CA ALA A 19 1.87 16.09 -14.77
C ALA A 19 3.41 16.17 -14.76
N ALA A 20 3.98 17.22 -14.16
CA ALA A 20 5.43 17.34 -13.99
C ALA A 20 6.00 16.18 -13.16
N CYS A 21 5.31 15.79 -12.08
CA CYS A 21 5.68 14.62 -11.27
C CYS A 21 5.62 13.31 -12.07
N ALA A 22 4.58 13.10 -12.88
CA ALA A 22 4.45 11.91 -13.72
C ALA A 22 5.55 11.83 -14.81
N VAL A 23 5.84 12.95 -15.48
CA VAL A 23 6.94 13.04 -16.46
C VAL A 23 8.30 12.82 -15.79
N GLY A 24 8.50 13.44 -14.61
CA GLY A 24 9.71 13.25 -13.81
C GLY A 24 9.89 11.80 -13.37
N THR A 25 8.82 11.12 -12.99
CA THR A 25 8.83 9.67 -12.67
C THR A 25 9.37 8.86 -13.86
N ALA A 26 8.82 9.07 -15.05
CA ALA A 26 9.27 8.38 -16.26
C ALA A 26 10.73 8.71 -16.62
N ALA A 27 11.17 9.95 -16.42
CA ALA A 27 12.54 10.38 -16.66
C ALA A 27 13.54 9.74 -15.69
N SER A 28 13.18 9.64 -14.40
CA SER A 28 14.04 9.14 -13.33
C SER A 28 14.03 7.61 -13.19
N ALA A 29 13.02 6.90 -13.73
CA ALA A 29 12.80 5.47 -13.50
C ALA A 29 13.99 4.55 -13.87
N LYS A 30 14.83 4.95 -14.83
CA LYS A 30 15.96 4.10 -15.29
C LYS A 30 17.10 4.04 -14.28
N PHE A 31 17.54 5.19 -13.77
CA PHE A 31 18.76 5.32 -12.97
C PHE A 31 18.49 5.77 -11.53
N HIS A 32 17.43 6.55 -11.32
CA HIS A 32 17.10 7.18 -10.05
C HIS A 32 15.76 6.65 -9.51
N ARG A 33 15.65 5.33 -9.32
CA ARG A 33 14.39 4.66 -8.92
C ARG A 33 13.76 5.22 -7.63
N PRO A 34 14.52 5.56 -6.56
CA PRO A 34 13.93 6.20 -5.38
C PRO A 34 13.32 7.57 -5.70
N ALA A 35 14.00 8.38 -6.52
CA ALA A 35 13.46 9.68 -6.95
C ALA A 35 12.21 9.50 -7.83
N ALA A 36 12.20 8.50 -8.73
CA ALA A 36 11.02 8.16 -9.51
C ALA A 36 9.84 7.77 -8.61
N LEU A 37 10.08 7.00 -7.56
CA LEU A 37 9.04 6.63 -6.60
C LEU A 37 8.51 7.84 -5.80
N MET A 38 9.38 8.76 -5.40
CA MET A 38 8.97 10.01 -4.74
C MET A 38 8.12 10.89 -5.67
N LEU A 39 8.50 11.00 -6.95
CA LEU A 39 7.75 11.74 -7.95
C LEU A 39 6.41 11.06 -8.26
N ALA A 40 6.35 9.72 -8.28
CA ALA A 40 5.10 8.98 -8.41
C ALA A 40 4.15 9.30 -7.24
N GLY A 41 4.67 9.29 -6.01
CA GLY A 41 3.92 9.70 -4.81
C GLY A 41 3.45 11.16 -4.86
N GLY A 42 4.25 12.06 -5.45
CA GLY A 42 3.84 13.45 -5.72
C GLY A 42 2.64 13.54 -6.68
N ALA A 43 2.63 12.73 -7.74
CA ALA A 43 1.48 12.62 -8.63
C ALA A 43 0.25 12.03 -7.91
N GLY A 44 0.44 10.99 -7.09
CA GLY A 44 -0.61 10.41 -6.25
C GLY A 44 -1.21 11.42 -5.26
N LEU A 45 -0.39 12.28 -4.64
CA LEU A 45 -0.87 13.36 -3.77
C LEU A 45 -1.70 14.40 -4.54
N CYS A 46 -1.34 14.70 -5.79
CA CYS A 46 -2.18 15.56 -6.65
C CYS A 46 -3.54 14.91 -6.93
N THR A 47 -3.59 13.59 -7.08
CA THR A 47 -4.85 12.83 -7.20
C THR A 47 -5.66 12.88 -5.90
N VAL A 48 -5.03 12.73 -4.73
CA VAL A 48 -5.70 12.89 -3.42
C VAL A 48 -6.35 14.26 -3.29
N ILE A 49 -5.60 15.33 -3.61
CA ILE A 49 -6.12 16.70 -3.53
C ILE A 49 -7.25 16.89 -4.54
N THR A 50 -7.15 16.31 -5.74
CA THR A 50 -8.24 16.33 -6.73
C THR A 50 -9.52 15.70 -6.18
N PHE A 51 -9.44 14.52 -5.54
CA PHE A 51 -10.62 13.90 -4.94
C PHE A 51 -11.21 14.75 -3.81
N ALA A 52 -10.38 15.32 -2.95
CA ALA A 52 -10.85 16.23 -1.91
C ALA A 52 -11.51 17.49 -2.51
N TRP A 53 -10.92 18.06 -3.57
CA TRP A 53 -11.45 19.23 -4.28
C TRP A 53 -12.81 18.96 -4.92
N LEU A 54 -13.00 17.75 -5.43
CA LEU A 54 -14.26 17.28 -6.01
C LEU A 54 -15.24 16.71 -4.95
N SER A 55 -15.01 16.98 -3.67
CA SER A 55 -15.88 16.55 -2.55
C SER A 55 -16.04 15.03 -2.44
N ALA A 56 -15.00 14.26 -2.77
CA ALA A 56 -14.92 12.81 -2.61
C ALA A 56 -13.95 12.41 -1.48
N PRO A 57 -14.30 12.64 -0.20
CA PRO A 57 -13.40 12.44 0.94
C PRO A 57 -13.01 10.97 1.16
N ASP A 58 -13.92 10.01 0.95
CA ASP A 58 -13.60 8.58 1.07
C ASP A 58 -12.54 8.14 0.04
N LEU A 59 -12.64 8.63 -1.20
CA LEU A 59 -11.66 8.38 -2.25
C LEU A 59 -10.33 9.06 -1.93
N ALA A 60 -10.34 10.28 -1.39
CA ALA A 60 -9.11 10.97 -0.98
C ALA A 60 -8.37 10.20 0.13
N LEU A 61 -9.09 9.71 1.14
CA LEU A 61 -8.53 8.94 2.25
C LEU A 61 -7.99 7.58 1.81
N THR A 62 -8.74 6.84 0.99
CA THR A 62 -8.28 5.57 0.42
C THR A 62 -7.05 5.78 -0.44
N GLN A 63 -7.07 6.74 -1.36
CA GLN A 63 -5.95 7.05 -2.25
C GLN A 63 -4.70 7.41 -1.45
N LEU A 64 -4.80 8.28 -0.44
CA LEU A 64 -3.66 8.66 0.38
C LEU A 64 -3.05 7.45 1.10
N THR A 65 -3.89 6.61 1.69
CA THR A 65 -3.40 5.47 2.46
C THR A 65 -2.83 4.37 1.56
N VAL A 66 -3.46 4.12 0.41
CA VAL A 66 -2.93 3.22 -0.62
C VAL A 66 -1.59 3.72 -1.12
N GLU A 67 -1.45 5.02 -1.41
CA GLU A 67 -0.20 5.63 -1.87
C GLU A 67 0.94 5.39 -0.88
N VAL A 68 0.69 5.57 0.43
CA VAL A 68 1.69 5.31 1.46
C VAL A 68 2.07 3.82 1.50
N VAL A 69 1.09 2.92 1.48
CA VAL A 69 1.33 1.48 1.53
C VAL A 69 2.11 1.01 0.29
N THR A 70 1.68 1.40 -0.91
CA THR A 70 2.33 1.00 -2.17
C THR A 70 3.72 1.60 -2.27
N MET A 71 3.91 2.86 -1.88
CA MET A 71 5.23 3.49 -1.83
C MET A 71 6.19 2.70 -0.95
N VAL A 72 5.77 2.30 0.24
CA VAL A 72 6.64 1.52 1.14
C VAL A 72 6.91 0.13 0.59
N LEU A 73 5.89 -0.60 0.12
CA LEU A 73 6.07 -1.94 -0.42
C LEU A 73 6.98 -1.95 -1.66
N ILE A 74 6.81 -0.97 -2.57
CA ILE A 74 7.68 -0.82 -3.74
C ILE A 74 9.09 -0.43 -3.29
N LEU A 75 9.26 0.49 -2.34
CA LEU A 75 10.58 0.86 -1.83
C LEU A 75 11.34 -0.33 -1.25
N LEU A 76 10.66 -1.18 -0.47
CA LEU A 76 11.22 -2.44 0.02
C LEU A 76 11.58 -3.36 -1.14
N GLY A 77 10.68 -3.49 -2.12
CA GLY A 77 10.88 -4.20 -3.40
C GLY A 77 12.13 -3.77 -4.18
N LEU A 78 12.34 -2.45 -4.30
CA LEU A 78 13.42 -1.84 -5.06
C LEU A 78 14.81 -2.23 -4.55
N ARG A 79 14.93 -2.63 -3.28
CA ARG A 79 16.19 -3.12 -2.71
C ARG A 79 16.74 -4.34 -3.45
N TRP A 80 15.88 -5.21 -3.97
CA TRP A 80 16.29 -6.45 -4.65
C TRP A 80 16.49 -6.32 -6.15
N LEU A 81 16.27 -5.12 -6.71
CA LEU A 81 16.54 -4.88 -8.12
C LEU A 81 17.97 -4.37 -8.29
N PRO A 82 18.80 -5.04 -9.13
CA PRO A 82 20.16 -4.58 -9.43
C PRO A 82 20.16 -3.10 -9.81
N ARG A 83 21.13 -2.35 -9.28
CA ARG A 83 21.33 -0.95 -9.65
C ARG A 83 21.80 -0.90 -11.09
N ARG A 84 21.25 0.02 -11.87
CA ARG A 84 21.83 0.35 -13.17
C ARG A 84 22.80 1.50 -12.96
N VAL A 85 24.08 1.23 -13.11
CA VAL A 85 25.11 2.26 -13.14
C VAL A 85 25.23 2.78 -14.58
N GLU A 86 25.38 4.08 -14.73
CA GLU A 86 25.66 4.68 -16.04
C GLU A 86 27.05 4.23 -16.49
N GLY A 87 27.13 3.50 -17.61
CA GLY A 87 28.39 3.02 -18.22
C GLY A 87 28.66 1.52 -18.11
N GLU A 88 28.16 0.82 -17.08
CA GLU A 88 28.48 -0.60 -16.80
C GLU A 88 27.81 -1.64 -17.71
N GLY A 89 27.00 -1.20 -18.68
CA GLY A 89 26.35 -2.06 -19.67
C GLY A 89 26.59 -1.62 -21.12
N ASP A 90 27.49 -0.66 -21.32
CA ASP A 90 27.83 -0.10 -22.63
C ASP A 90 29.20 -0.61 -23.14
N GLU A 91 29.75 -1.65 -22.50
CA GLU A 91 30.95 -2.40 -22.95
C GLU A 91 30.70 -3.27 -24.20
N SER A 92 29.64 -2.98 -24.97
CA SER A 92 29.44 -3.58 -26.28
C SER A 92 30.25 -2.81 -27.32
N GLU A 93 30.90 -3.52 -28.24
CA GLU A 93 31.81 -3.01 -29.28
C GLU A 93 31.22 -1.93 -30.24
N THR A 94 29.97 -1.47 -30.06
CA THR A 94 29.31 -0.45 -30.90
C THR A 94 28.46 0.58 -30.11
N PRO A 95 29.07 1.47 -29.30
CA PRO A 95 28.36 2.43 -28.45
C PRO A 95 27.44 3.39 -29.22
N ILE A 96 27.86 3.84 -30.41
CA ILE A 96 27.08 4.77 -31.25
C ILE A 96 25.80 4.11 -31.78
N ARG A 97 25.89 2.86 -32.22
CA ARG A 97 24.76 2.11 -32.79
C ARG A 97 23.69 1.88 -31.72
N ASN A 98 24.10 1.51 -30.51
CA ASN A 98 23.20 1.29 -29.38
C ASN A 98 22.53 2.58 -28.90
N ALA A 99 23.26 3.70 -28.86
CA ALA A 99 22.70 5.01 -28.54
C ALA A 99 21.61 5.43 -29.55
N ILE A 100 21.85 5.21 -30.85
CA ILE A 100 20.87 5.50 -31.91
C ILE A 100 19.63 4.62 -31.77
N PHE A 101 19.78 3.30 -31.60
CA PHE A 101 18.64 2.39 -31.39
C PHE A 101 17.85 2.71 -30.12
N ALA A 102 18.53 3.07 -29.03
CA ALA A 102 17.88 3.51 -27.80
C ALA A 102 17.11 4.83 -28.01
N GLY A 103 17.66 5.77 -28.77
CA GLY A 103 17.00 7.02 -29.14
C GLY A 103 15.73 6.79 -29.97
N VAL A 104 15.81 5.95 -30.99
CA VAL A 104 14.66 5.58 -31.84
C VAL A 104 13.59 4.85 -31.05
N ARG A 105 13.98 3.92 -30.16
CA ARG A 105 13.02 3.26 -29.28
C ARG A 105 12.34 4.25 -28.34
N ARG A 106 13.09 5.16 -27.72
CA ARG A 106 12.55 6.17 -26.80
C ARG A 106 11.64 7.16 -27.50
N SER A 107 11.97 7.58 -28.73
CA SER A 107 11.12 8.47 -29.52
C SER A 107 9.83 7.77 -29.93
N ARG A 108 9.89 6.50 -30.36
CA ARG A 108 8.70 5.68 -30.63
C ARG A 108 7.82 5.56 -29.38
N ASP A 109 8.41 5.19 -28.25
CA ASP A 109 7.67 5.00 -26.99
C ASP A 109 7.05 6.34 -26.52
N LEU A 110 7.72 7.48 -26.73
CA LEU A 110 7.18 8.83 -26.47
C LEU A 110 6.01 9.17 -27.40
N ILE A 111 6.14 8.89 -28.71
CA ILE A 111 5.06 9.11 -29.69
C ILE A 111 3.83 8.28 -29.30
N LEU A 112 4.02 7.00 -28.96
CA LEU A 112 2.94 6.12 -28.52
C LEU A 112 2.28 6.64 -27.23
N ALA A 113 3.07 7.12 -26.26
CA ALA A 113 2.55 7.68 -25.03
C ALA A 113 1.72 8.97 -25.27
N ILE A 114 2.20 9.87 -26.14
CA ILE A 114 1.48 11.10 -26.50
C ILE A 114 0.19 10.76 -27.24
N LEU A 115 0.24 9.86 -28.24
CA LEU A 115 -0.94 9.44 -28.99
C LEU A 115 -1.99 8.76 -28.09
N ALA A 116 -1.56 7.84 -27.22
CA ALA A 116 -2.47 7.19 -26.28
C ALA A 116 -3.06 8.19 -25.28
N GLY A 117 -2.23 9.01 -24.65
CA GLY A 117 -2.67 9.99 -23.64
C GLY A 117 -3.59 11.07 -24.21
N SER A 118 -3.23 11.65 -25.36
CA SER A 118 -4.11 12.59 -26.06
C SER A 118 -5.39 11.93 -26.56
N GLY A 119 -5.33 10.68 -27.05
CA GLY A 119 -6.51 9.91 -27.43
C GLY A 119 -7.48 9.72 -26.27
N PHE A 120 -7.00 9.28 -25.10
CA PHE A 120 -7.82 9.17 -23.90
C PHE A 120 -8.36 10.53 -23.43
N THR A 121 -7.57 11.59 -23.55
CA THR A 121 -8.00 12.96 -23.20
C THR A 121 -9.16 13.42 -24.08
N VAL A 122 -9.06 13.22 -25.40
CA VAL A 122 -10.13 13.57 -26.36
C VAL A 122 -11.38 12.74 -26.09
N ILE A 123 -11.25 11.43 -25.84
CA ILE A 123 -12.39 10.57 -25.53
C ILE A 123 -13.07 11.00 -24.22
N ALA A 124 -12.29 11.23 -23.16
CA ALA A 124 -12.82 11.66 -21.87
C ALA A 124 -13.54 13.01 -22.00
N TYR A 125 -12.92 13.99 -22.66
CA TYR A 125 -13.54 15.29 -22.93
C TYR A 125 -14.85 15.12 -23.73
N ALA A 126 -14.83 14.35 -24.82
CA ALA A 126 -16.00 14.14 -25.67
C ALA A 126 -17.15 13.38 -24.98
N ILE A 127 -16.88 12.60 -23.93
CA ILE A 127 -17.91 11.94 -23.12
C ILE A 127 -18.44 12.89 -22.04
N MET A 128 -17.55 13.59 -21.32
CA MET A 128 -17.92 14.47 -20.20
C MET A 128 -18.64 15.75 -20.64
N THR A 129 -18.53 16.17 -21.90
CA THR A 129 -19.25 17.33 -22.43
C THR A 129 -20.60 16.98 -23.05
N ARG A 130 -21.03 15.71 -23.02
CA ARG A 130 -22.34 15.30 -23.53
C ARG A 130 -23.43 15.64 -22.52
N GLU A 131 -24.62 15.95 -23.02
CA GLU A 131 -25.81 15.99 -22.17
C GLU A 131 -26.08 14.58 -21.65
N HIS A 132 -26.09 14.43 -20.33
CA HIS A 132 -26.33 13.17 -19.67
C HIS A 132 -27.83 13.03 -19.36
N PRO A 133 -28.49 11.92 -19.75
CA PRO A 133 -29.84 11.63 -19.27
C PRO A 133 -29.84 11.48 -17.75
N GLU A 134 -31.01 11.57 -17.12
CA GLU A 134 -31.15 11.33 -15.68
C GLU A 134 -30.53 9.97 -15.30
N GLY A 135 -29.49 10.03 -14.48
CA GLY A 135 -28.77 8.85 -13.99
C GLY A 135 -29.39 8.29 -12.72
N ILE A 136 -28.80 7.20 -12.21
CA ILE A 136 -29.22 6.56 -10.95
C ILE A 136 -28.65 7.22 -9.68
N SER A 137 -27.97 8.37 -9.81
CA SER A 137 -27.33 9.05 -8.68
C SER A 137 -28.36 9.60 -7.68
N SER A 138 -29.49 10.12 -8.15
CA SER A 138 -30.59 10.58 -7.30
C SER A 138 -31.12 9.47 -6.40
N PHE A 139 -31.32 8.27 -6.97
CA PHE A 139 -31.72 7.09 -6.21
C PHE A 139 -30.76 6.81 -5.04
N PHE A 140 -29.45 6.81 -5.27
CA PHE A 140 -28.50 6.54 -4.18
C PHE A 140 -28.50 7.62 -3.11
N VAL A 141 -28.60 8.89 -3.48
CA VAL A 141 -28.65 9.99 -2.51
C VAL A 141 -29.93 9.92 -1.67
N GLU A 142 -31.08 9.65 -2.30
CA GLU A 142 -32.38 9.60 -1.63
C GLU A 142 -32.57 8.33 -0.80
N GLN A 143 -32.04 7.19 -1.26
CA GLN A 143 -32.31 5.87 -0.65
C GLN A 143 -31.23 5.37 0.30
N SER A 144 -30.06 6.04 0.38
CA SER A 144 -28.98 5.60 1.30
C SER A 144 -29.43 5.55 2.77
N MET A 145 -30.20 6.54 3.21
CA MET A 145 -30.70 6.56 4.59
C MET A 145 -31.94 5.66 4.77
N PRO A 146 -32.99 5.72 3.93
CA PRO A 146 -34.18 4.88 4.09
C PRO A 146 -33.96 3.38 3.91
N LEU A 147 -33.14 2.97 2.94
CA LEU A 147 -32.89 1.55 2.64
C LEU A 147 -31.61 1.03 3.27
N GLY A 148 -30.54 1.84 3.26
CA GLY A 148 -29.22 1.41 3.72
C GLY A 148 -28.87 1.78 5.16
N GLY A 149 -29.66 2.63 5.81
CA GLY A 149 -29.48 2.98 7.23
C GLY A 149 -28.32 3.92 7.53
N GLY A 150 -27.64 4.48 6.52
CA GLY A 150 -26.43 5.27 6.69
C GLY A 150 -26.44 6.60 5.92
N SER A 151 -25.84 7.63 6.50
CA SER A 151 -25.69 8.94 5.85
C SER A 151 -24.48 9.04 4.92
N ASN A 152 -23.52 8.12 5.01
CA ASN A 152 -22.40 8.04 4.06
C ASN A 152 -22.82 7.28 2.80
N VAL A 153 -23.28 8.03 1.79
CA VAL A 153 -23.75 7.47 0.51
C VAL A 153 -22.70 6.57 -0.14
N VAL A 154 -21.41 6.92 -0.09
CA VAL A 154 -20.34 6.12 -0.70
C VAL A 154 -20.22 4.78 0.02
N ASN A 155 -20.13 4.79 1.35
CA ASN A 155 -20.00 3.55 2.12
C ASN A 155 -21.24 2.66 1.94
N VAL A 156 -22.44 3.23 2.00
CA VAL A 156 -23.69 2.49 1.79
C VAL A 156 -23.76 1.85 0.39
N ILE A 157 -23.30 2.56 -0.66
CA ILE A 157 -23.18 1.95 -1.99
C ILE A 157 -22.21 0.76 -1.95
N LEU A 158 -21.04 0.90 -1.34
CA LEU A 158 -20.01 -0.14 -1.36
C LEU A 158 -20.40 -1.39 -0.56
N VAL A 159 -21.06 -1.23 0.59
CA VAL A 159 -21.30 -2.34 1.53
C VAL A 159 -22.71 -2.91 1.48
N ASP A 160 -23.68 -2.18 0.92
CA ASP A 160 -25.09 -2.62 0.83
C ASP A 160 -25.52 -2.72 -0.64
N PHE A 161 -25.81 -1.59 -1.31
CA PHE A 161 -26.37 -1.60 -2.67
C PHE A 161 -25.51 -2.34 -3.70
N ARG A 162 -24.19 -2.22 -3.58
CA ARG A 162 -23.18 -2.88 -4.44
C ARG A 162 -22.18 -3.66 -3.58
N GLY A 163 -22.64 -4.24 -2.47
CA GLY A 163 -21.86 -5.11 -1.58
C GLY A 163 -21.10 -6.24 -2.27
N PHE A 164 -21.62 -6.69 -3.42
CA PHE A 164 -21.01 -7.78 -4.18
C PHE A 164 -19.67 -7.38 -4.80
N ASP A 165 -19.54 -6.11 -5.24
CA ASP A 165 -18.30 -5.58 -5.78
C ASP A 165 -17.23 -5.57 -4.69
N THR A 166 -17.56 -5.07 -3.49
CA THR A 166 -16.62 -5.05 -2.36
C THR A 166 -16.25 -6.46 -1.89
N LEU A 167 -17.19 -7.41 -1.86
CA LEU A 167 -16.88 -8.81 -1.57
C LEU A 167 -15.89 -9.40 -2.61
N GLY A 168 -16.07 -9.05 -3.89
CA GLY A 168 -15.16 -9.41 -4.96
C GLY A 168 -13.77 -8.77 -4.79
N GLU A 169 -13.71 -7.47 -4.50
CA GLU A 169 -12.47 -6.72 -4.28
C GLU A 169 -11.63 -7.31 -3.15
N ILE A 170 -12.23 -7.56 -1.97
CA ILE A 170 -11.49 -8.15 -0.85
C ILE A 170 -11.04 -9.58 -1.15
N THR A 171 -11.82 -10.34 -1.93
CA THR A 171 -11.42 -11.67 -2.39
C THR A 171 -10.19 -11.58 -3.29
N VAL A 172 -10.19 -10.66 -4.27
CA VAL A 172 -9.03 -10.40 -5.14
C VAL A 172 -7.82 -9.97 -4.32
N LEU A 173 -7.99 -9.09 -3.33
CA LEU A 173 -6.90 -8.65 -2.45
C LEU A 173 -6.29 -9.83 -1.67
N GLY A 174 -7.13 -10.73 -1.14
CA GLY A 174 -6.69 -11.95 -0.47
C GLY A 174 -5.91 -12.88 -1.41
N ILE A 175 -6.41 -13.08 -2.65
CA ILE A 175 -5.73 -13.88 -3.68
C ILE A 175 -4.35 -13.28 -4.02
N VAL A 176 -4.28 -11.95 -4.20
CA VAL A 176 -3.02 -11.26 -4.49
C VAL A 176 -2.02 -11.45 -3.36
N ALA A 177 -2.43 -11.27 -2.10
CA ALA A 177 -1.54 -11.44 -0.96
C ALA A 177 -0.99 -12.87 -0.84
N LEU A 178 -1.84 -13.88 -1.02
CA LEU A 178 -1.42 -15.29 -1.04
C LEU A 178 -0.47 -15.58 -2.21
N THR A 179 -0.74 -15.00 -3.38
CA THR A 179 0.10 -15.16 -4.59
C THR A 179 1.47 -14.53 -4.39
N VAL A 180 1.53 -13.29 -3.88
CA VAL A 180 2.79 -12.60 -3.54
C VAL A 180 3.60 -13.43 -2.56
N TYR A 181 2.96 -13.94 -1.49
CA TYR A 181 3.62 -14.82 -0.53
C TYR A 181 4.15 -16.10 -1.20
N ALA A 182 3.35 -16.76 -2.04
CA ALA A 182 3.74 -17.99 -2.73
C ALA A 182 4.94 -17.77 -3.68
N LEU A 183 4.93 -16.67 -4.44
CA LEU A 183 6.02 -16.30 -5.36
C LEU A 183 7.31 -15.98 -4.59
N LEU A 184 7.21 -15.17 -3.53
CA LEU A 184 8.37 -14.74 -2.76
C LEU A 184 8.93 -15.84 -1.85
N ARG A 185 8.14 -16.83 -1.44
CA ARG A 185 8.61 -17.95 -0.59
C ARG A 185 9.82 -18.69 -1.19
N ARG A 186 9.90 -18.76 -2.52
CA ARG A 186 11.00 -19.41 -3.27
C ARG A 186 11.88 -18.43 -4.04
N PHE A 187 11.68 -17.12 -3.86
CA PHE A 187 12.51 -16.12 -4.51
C PHE A 187 13.98 -16.24 -4.08
N ARG A 188 14.89 -16.09 -5.03
CA ARG A 188 16.34 -16.07 -4.82
C ARG A 188 16.85 -14.73 -5.34
N PRO A 189 17.26 -13.80 -4.47
CA PRO A 189 17.77 -12.51 -4.92
C PRO A 189 19.05 -12.67 -5.76
N PRO A 190 19.29 -11.80 -6.76
CA PRO A 190 20.52 -11.81 -7.53
C PRO A 190 21.76 -11.64 -6.64
N PRO A 191 22.89 -12.30 -6.94
CA PRO A 191 24.11 -12.27 -6.12
C PRO A 191 24.61 -10.85 -5.81
N GLU A 192 24.53 -9.95 -6.78
CA GLU A 192 24.93 -8.54 -6.67
C GLU A 192 24.14 -7.76 -5.58
N THR A 193 22.91 -8.20 -5.30
CA THR A 193 22.06 -7.57 -4.28
C THR A 193 22.29 -8.14 -2.87
N LEU A 194 23.14 -9.17 -2.75
CA LEU A 194 23.54 -9.74 -1.47
C LEU A 194 24.58 -8.87 -0.76
N GLU A 195 25.28 -7.99 -1.47
CA GLU A 195 26.27 -7.11 -0.90
C GLU A 195 25.65 -6.03 -0.01
N LEU A 196 26.38 -5.62 1.03
CA LEU A 196 25.97 -4.49 1.86
C LEU A 196 25.93 -3.21 1.00
N PRO A 197 24.98 -2.28 1.23
CA PRO A 197 24.97 -1.01 0.51
C PRO A 197 26.32 -0.27 0.66
N HIS A 198 26.80 0.43 -0.37
CA HIS A 198 28.08 1.17 -0.32
C HIS A 198 28.20 2.11 0.90
N ALA A 199 27.10 2.75 1.30
CA ALA A 199 27.06 3.60 2.49
C ALA A 199 27.35 2.83 3.80
N ARG A 200 27.05 1.53 3.86
CA ARG A 200 27.43 0.63 4.95
C ARG A 200 28.81 0.02 4.75
N GLN A 201 29.21 -0.28 3.50
CA GLN A 201 30.55 -0.81 3.18
C GLN A 201 31.66 0.20 3.55
N PHE A 202 31.55 1.45 3.09
CA PHE A 202 32.56 2.50 3.30
C PHE A 202 32.80 2.79 4.78
N VAL A 203 31.75 2.68 5.60
CA VAL A 203 31.81 3.04 7.01
C VAL A 203 32.06 1.82 7.91
N ALA A 204 31.78 0.59 7.45
CA ALA A 204 32.26 -0.64 8.10
C ALA A 204 33.80 -0.73 8.08
N TYR A 205 34.43 -0.21 7.03
CA TYR A 205 35.88 -0.11 6.89
C TYR A 205 36.54 0.80 7.95
N GLU A 206 35.84 1.82 8.45
CA GLU A 206 36.36 2.73 9.50
C GLU A 206 36.14 2.23 10.95
N GLY A 207 35.59 1.02 11.16
CA GLY A 207 35.46 0.39 12.48
C GLY A 207 34.48 1.06 13.48
N LYS A 208 33.93 2.24 13.16
CA LYS A 208 33.04 3.03 14.04
C LYS A 208 31.55 2.69 13.93
N LEU A 209 31.16 1.74 13.05
CA LEU A 209 29.75 1.53 12.67
C LEU A 209 29.05 0.32 13.28
N LEU A 210 29.79 -0.69 13.76
CA LEU A 210 29.17 -1.89 14.36
C LEU A 210 28.23 -1.55 15.53
N ASP A 211 28.45 -0.39 16.15
CA ASP A 211 27.66 0.12 17.29
C ASP A 211 26.47 1.04 16.88
N ARG A 212 26.43 1.55 15.64
CA ARG A 212 25.45 2.58 15.20
C ARG A 212 24.25 2.02 14.42
N PHE A 213 24.44 0.91 13.72
CA PHE A 213 23.40 0.12 13.06
C PHE A 213 23.51 -1.36 13.47
N SER A 214 23.78 -1.60 14.75
CA SER A 214 23.73 -2.94 15.33
C SER A 214 22.39 -3.60 15.02
N ASP A 215 22.41 -4.91 14.77
CA ASP A 215 21.17 -5.65 14.57
C ASP A 215 20.28 -5.46 15.80
N PRO A 216 18.99 -5.11 15.63
CA PRO A 216 18.12 -4.83 16.76
C PRO A 216 18.03 -6.06 17.66
N ASP A 217 18.55 -5.95 18.88
CA ASP A 217 18.43 -6.99 19.90
C ASP A 217 16.94 -7.20 20.20
N PRO A 218 16.38 -8.39 19.94
CA PRO A 218 14.98 -8.67 20.23
C PRO A 218 14.66 -8.58 21.72
N GLN A 219 15.65 -8.74 22.61
CA GLN A 219 15.47 -8.69 24.06
C GLN A 219 15.60 -7.28 24.63
N SER A 220 16.21 -6.34 23.90
CA SER A 220 16.34 -4.97 24.37
C SER A 220 14.98 -4.25 24.39
N LEU A 221 14.73 -3.51 25.47
CA LEU A 221 13.51 -2.72 25.61
C LEU A 221 13.50 -1.53 24.63
N LEU A 222 14.66 -0.92 24.39
CA LEU A 222 14.85 0.21 23.50
C LEU A 222 15.91 -0.13 22.45
N PRO A 223 15.70 0.22 21.18
CA PRO A 223 16.72 0.09 20.16
C PRO A 223 17.89 1.02 20.46
N ASP A 224 19.09 0.54 20.20
CA ASP A 224 20.31 1.32 20.32
C ASP A 224 20.69 2.00 18.98
N GLY A 225 21.62 2.94 19.04
CA GLY A 225 22.10 3.65 17.86
C GLY A 225 21.10 4.64 17.25
N VAL A 226 21.24 4.89 15.94
CA VAL A 226 20.54 5.99 15.24
C VAL A 226 19.04 5.76 15.07
N MET A 227 18.57 4.52 15.20
CA MET A 227 17.15 4.15 15.08
C MET A 227 16.39 4.30 16.40
N LYS A 228 17.04 4.66 17.50
CA LYS A 228 16.39 4.83 18.82
C LYS A 228 15.22 5.81 18.77
N ILE A 229 15.46 7.04 18.29
CA ILE A 229 14.44 8.10 18.27
C ILE A 229 13.27 7.74 17.34
N PRO A 230 13.49 7.37 16.07
CA PRO A 230 12.40 6.95 15.19
C PRO A 230 11.62 5.75 15.75
N SER A 231 12.29 4.77 16.36
CA SER A 231 11.64 3.59 16.90
C SER A 231 10.73 3.88 18.07
N VAL A 232 11.19 4.71 19.01
CA VAL A 232 10.37 5.12 20.16
C VAL A 232 9.16 5.91 19.68
N LEU A 233 9.35 6.84 18.75
CA LEU A 233 8.25 7.62 18.18
C LEU A 233 7.20 6.74 17.51
N VAL A 234 7.62 5.81 16.64
CA VAL A 234 6.69 4.91 15.93
C VAL A 234 5.97 3.97 16.90
N ARG A 235 6.66 3.46 17.93
CA ARG A 235 6.04 2.64 18.99
C ARG A 235 4.95 3.41 19.75
N LEU A 236 5.17 4.70 20.02
CA LEU A 236 4.18 5.58 20.64
C LEU A 236 3.03 5.93 19.70
N LEU A 237 3.29 6.01 18.40
CA LEU A 237 2.27 6.25 17.38
C LEU A 237 1.38 5.03 17.12
N LEU A 238 1.85 3.80 17.37
CA LEU A 238 1.10 2.59 17.07
C LEU A 238 -0.27 2.53 17.78
N PRO A 239 -0.40 2.75 19.11
CA PRO A 239 -1.71 2.79 19.77
C PRO A 239 -2.62 3.90 19.25
N LEU A 240 -2.05 5.08 18.93
CA LEU A 240 -2.80 6.20 18.35
C LEU A 240 -3.32 5.84 16.96
N ALA A 241 -2.48 5.25 16.11
CA ALA A 241 -2.85 4.79 14.78
C ALA A 241 -3.89 3.68 14.83
N ALA A 242 -3.79 2.75 15.78
CA ALA A 242 -4.79 1.72 16.02
C ALA A 242 -6.13 2.32 16.46
N MET A 243 -6.11 3.31 17.36
CA MET A 243 -7.32 4.04 17.77
C MET A 243 -7.96 4.78 16.59
N VAL A 244 -7.17 5.51 15.79
CA VAL A 244 -7.65 6.21 14.59
C VAL A 244 -8.21 5.21 13.57
N SER A 245 -7.53 4.08 13.36
CA SER A 245 -7.96 3.00 12.48
C SER A 245 -9.32 2.43 12.88
N VAL A 246 -9.52 2.12 14.16
CA VAL A 246 -10.81 1.64 14.69
C VAL A 246 -11.88 2.74 14.63
N TYR A 247 -11.51 4.00 14.86
CA TYR A 247 -12.42 5.13 14.71
C TYR A 247 -12.96 5.26 13.27
N PHE A 248 -12.09 5.14 12.26
CA PHE A 248 -12.50 5.16 10.85
C PHE A 248 -13.38 3.95 10.47
N LEU A 249 -13.12 2.78 11.06
CA LEU A 249 -13.96 1.60 10.89
C LEU A 249 -15.38 1.84 11.44
N VAL A 250 -15.50 2.28 12.70
CA VAL A 250 -16.79 2.41 13.38
C VAL A 250 -17.64 3.55 12.80
N ARG A 251 -17.01 4.65 12.36
CA ARG A 251 -17.76 5.81 11.83
C ARG A 251 -18.19 5.67 10.37
N GLY A 252 -17.65 4.70 9.63
CA GLY A 252 -17.73 4.61 8.17
C GLY A 252 -19.14 4.64 7.59
N HIS A 253 -20.11 4.14 8.34
CA HIS A 253 -21.52 4.12 7.93
C HIS A 253 -22.14 5.51 7.77
N ASN A 254 -21.64 6.50 8.52
CA ASN A 254 -22.24 7.84 8.57
C ASN A 254 -21.30 8.96 8.12
N LEU A 255 -20.00 8.75 8.22
CA LEU A 255 -18.97 9.73 7.89
C LEU A 255 -17.86 9.08 7.06
N PRO A 256 -17.01 9.88 6.37
CA PRO A 256 -15.95 9.32 5.55
C PRO A 256 -15.05 8.35 6.33
N GLY A 257 -14.81 7.16 5.77
CA GLY A 257 -14.16 6.05 6.45
C GLY A 257 -14.59 4.67 5.93
N GLY A 258 -14.67 3.69 6.83
CA GLY A 258 -15.05 2.31 6.51
C GLY A 258 -13.93 1.29 6.72
N GLY A 259 -14.22 0.02 6.44
CA GLY A 259 -13.30 -1.09 6.68
C GLY A 259 -11.99 -1.00 5.92
N PHE A 260 -12.02 -0.55 4.65
CA PHE A 260 -10.82 -0.42 3.82
C PHE A 260 -9.81 0.60 4.35
N VAL A 261 -10.24 1.86 4.53
CA VAL A 261 -9.37 2.93 5.02
C VAL A 261 -8.85 2.60 6.40
N GLY A 262 -9.73 2.16 7.31
CA GLY A 262 -9.33 1.74 8.65
C GLY A 262 -8.26 0.64 8.61
N GLY A 263 -8.46 -0.38 7.78
CA GLY A 263 -7.52 -1.48 7.62
C GLY A 263 -6.17 -1.03 7.06
N LEU A 264 -6.16 -0.15 6.06
CA LEU A 264 -4.93 0.39 5.49
C LEU A 264 -4.16 1.29 6.47
N ILE A 265 -4.85 2.06 7.32
CA ILE A 265 -4.21 2.86 8.38
C ILE A 265 -3.49 1.92 9.38
N MET A 266 -4.16 0.86 9.81
CA MET A 266 -3.55 -0.14 10.69
C MET A 266 -2.37 -0.83 10.01
N ALA A 267 -2.54 -1.27 8.76
CA ALA A 267 -1.48 -1.91 7.99
C ALA A 267 -0.26 -0.98 7.82
N THR A 268 -0.49 0.30 7.54
CA THR A 268 0.57 1.32 7.44
C THR A 268 1.34 1.45 8.75
N SER A 269 0.63 1.51 9.89
CA SER A 269 1.28 1.59 11.21
C SER A 269 2.16 0.36 11.50
N ILE A 270 1.69 -0.83 11.12
CA ILE A 270 2.46 -2.08 11.23
C ILE A 270 3.67 -2.05 10.29
N ILE A 271 3.50 -1.61 9.04
CA ILE A 271 4.58 -1.49 8.06
C ILE A 271 5.69 -0.58 8.59
N ILE A 272 5.34 0.60 9.11
CA ILE A 272 6.32 1.55 9.66
C ILE A 272 7.03 0.92 10.88
N GLN A 273 6.30 0.17 11.72
CA GLN A 273 6.88 -0.56 12.83
C GLN A 273 7.91 -1.61 12.36
N TYR A 274 7.62 -2.36 11.30
CA TYR A 274 8.57 -3.31 10.67
C TYR A 274 9.80 -2.61 10.11
N MET A 275 9.63 -1.46 9.44
CA MET A 275 10.74 -0.70 8.86
C MET A 275 11.71 -0.19 9.94
N VAL A 276 11.15 0.29 11.06
CA VAL A 276 11.93 1.03 12.05
C VAL A 276 12.46 0.14 13.17
N SER A 277 11.65 -0.79 13.69
CA SER A 277 12.08 -1.72 14.76
C SER A 277 12.67 -3.04 14.24
N GLY A 278 12.58 -3.31 12.94
CA GLY A 278 13.12 -4.53 12.34
C GLY A 278 12.22 -5.75 12.48
N VAL A 279 12.40 -6.70 11.55
CA VAL A 279 11.54 -7.87 11.36
C VAL A 279 11.50 -8.77 12.60
N VAL A 280 12.66 -9.07 13.18
CA VAL A 280 12.77 -10.01 14.32
C VAL A 280 12.08 -9.47 15.57
N TRP A 281 12.25 -8.18 15.87
CA TRP A 281 11.61 -7.55 17.02
C TRP A 281 10.08 -7.56 16.89
N VAL A 282 9.57 -7.29 15.69
CA VAL A 282 8.14 -7.26 15.43
C VAL A 282 7.55 -8.67 15.46
N GLU A 283 8.14 -9.65 14.79
CA GLU A 283 7.60 -11.03 14.73
C GLU A 283 7.66 -11.77 16.07
N THR A 284 8.62 -11.47 16.94
CA THR A 284 8.68 -12.06 18.29
C THR A 284 7.59 -11.52 19.22
N ARG A 285 7.02 -10.35 18.92
CA ARG A 285 5.99 -9.68 19.75
C ARG A 285 4.62 -9.65 19.10
N GLN A 286 4.54 -9.75 17.78
CA GLN A 286 3.28 -9.78 17.07
C GLN A 286 2.62 -11.15 17.19
N ARG A 287 1.37 -11.12 17.63
CA ARG A 287 0.48 -12.29 17.70
C ARG A 287 -0.43 -12.40 16.47
N LEU A 288 -0.12 -11.64 15.42
CA LEU A 288 -0.90 -11.61 14.20
C LEU A 288 -0.50 -12.78 13.31
N HIS A 289 -1.49 -13.58 12.92
CA HIS A 289 -1.33 -14.61 11.91
C HIS A 289 -2.06 -14.16 10.64
N PRO A 290 -1.37 -13.53 9.68
CA PRO A 290 -2.02 -12.84 8.56
C PRO A 290 -2.95 -13.75 7.75
N GLN A 291 -2.59 -15.02 7.56
CA GLN A 291 -3.44 -16.01 6.90
C GLN A 291 -4.79 -16.22 7.61
N TYR A 292 -4.80 -16.22 8.95
CA TYR A 292 -6.04 -16.34 9.73
C TYR A 292 -6.85 -15.05 9.68
N TRP A 293 -6.20 -13.90 9.59
CA TRP A 293 -6.87 -12.61 9.42
C TRP A 293 -7.55 -12.50 8.06
N ILE A 294 -6.90 -12.95 6.99
CA ILE A 294 -7.52 -13.03 5.64
C ILE A 294 -8.72 -13.99 5.68
N ALA A 295 -8.56 -15.19 6.24
CA ALA A 295 -9.63 -16.17 6.33
C ALA A 295 -10.80 -15.67 7.18
N PHE A 296 -10.53 -15.12 8.37
CA PHE A 296 -11.54 -14.51 9.23
C PHE A 296 -12.25 -13.35 8.52
N GLY A 297 -11.51 -12.50 7.81
CA GLY A 297 -12.09 -11.38 7.07
C GLY A 297 -13.10 -11.82 6.02
N LEU A 298 -12.74 -12.82 5.20
CA LEU A 298 -13.67 -13.43 4.22
C LEU A 298 -14.87 -14.11 4.90
N LEU A 299 -14.62 -14.84 5.98
CA LEU A 299 -15.69 -15.53 6.72
C LEU A 299 -16.64 -14.53 7.39
N ALA A 300 -16.14 -13.44 7.96
CA ALA A 300 -16.95 -12.40 8.59
C ALA A 300 -17.78 -11.65 7.54
N ALA A 301 -17.18 -11.26 6.41
CA ALA A 301 -17.91 -10.63 5.31
C ALA A 301 -18.97 -11.57 4.72
N GLY A 302 -18.62 -12.84 4.46
CA GLY A 302 -19.56 -13.85 3.97
C GLY A 302 -20.69 -14.15 4.97
N SER A 303 -20.37 -14.21 6.26
CA SER A 303 -21.37 -14.43 7.32
C SER A 303 -22.31 -13.23 7.47
N ALA A 304 -21.80 -12.00 7.35
CA ALA A 304 -22.65 -10.80 7.32
C ALA A 304 -23.59 -10.82 6.10
N ALA A 305 -23.07 -11.19 4.94
CA ALA A 305 -23.80 -11.29 3.69
C ALA A 305 -24.90 -12.37 3.68
N MET A 306 -24.65 -13.51 4.34
CA MET A 306 -25.61 -14.63 4.46
C MET A 306 -26.53 -14.47 5.67
N GLY A 307 -26.10 -13.78 6.73
CA GLY A 307 -26.84 -13.66 7.99
C GLY A 307 -28.21 -13.00 7.83
N VAL A 308 -28.38 -12.19 6.78
CA VAL A 308 -29.66 -11.53 6.46
C VAL A 308 -30.74 -12.48 5.93
N TRP A 309 -30.38 -13.70 5.52
CA TRP A 309 -31.37 -14.73 5.16
C TRP A 309 -32.27 -15.12 6.33
N TRP A 310 -31.78 -14.98 7.57
CA TRP A 310 -32.62 -15.19 8.77
C TRP A 310 -33.77 -14.19 8.89
N PHE A 311 -33.68 -13.08 8.16
CA PHE A 311 -34.68 -12.02 8.07
C PHE A 311 -35.41 -12.03 6.72
N SER A 312 -35.29 -13.11 5.95
CA SER A 312 -35.88 -13.25 4.61
C SER A 312 -35.48 -12.15 3.63
N LYS A 313 -34.30 -11.54 3.82
CA LYS A 313 -33.75 -10.53 2.90
C LYS A 313 -32.82 -11.16 1.86
N PRO A 314 -32.65 -10.53 0.68
CA PRO A 314 -31.67 -10.95 -0.31
C PRO A 314 -30.24 -10.98 0.25
N PHE A 315 -29.38 -11.79 -0.35
CA PHE A 315 -27.94 -11.83 -0.05
C PHE A 315 -27.33 -10.41 -0.10
N LEU A 316 -26.46 -10.09 0.86
CA LEU A 316 -25.81 -8.77 1.04
C LEU A 316 -26.72 -7.59 1.40
N ALA A 317 -28.02 -7.80 1.63
CA ALA A 317 -28.84 -6.73 2.19
C ALA A 317 -28.35 -6.32 3.59
N SER A 318 -28.68 -5.11 4.02
CA SER A 318 -28.42 -4.63 5.38
C SER A 318 -29.57 -4.92 6.35
N VAL A 319 -29.21 -5.22 7.61
CA VAL A 319 -30.13 -5.28 8.76
C VAL A 319 -29.51 -4.50 9.90
N ALA A 320 -30.29 -3.61 10.51
CA ALA A 320 -29.90 -2.84 11.69
C ALA A 320 -30.76 -3.23 12.90
N ILE A 321 -30.13 -3.22 14.08
CA ILE A 321 -30.74 -3.48 15.37
C ILE A 321 -30.32 -2.35 16.31
N ASP A 322 -31.32 -1.68 16.89
CA ASP A 322 -31.10 -0.61 17.84
C ASP A 322 -31.05 -1.17 19.27
N LEU A 323 -29.83 -1.36 19.78
CA LEU A 323 -29.61 -1.91 21.11
C LEU A 323 -29.55 -0.79 22.14
N HIS A 324 -30.44 -0.80 23.12
CA HIS A 324 -30.40 0.15 24.24
C HIS A 324 -29.49 -0.38 25.34
N ILE A 325 -28.27 0.12 25.43
CA ILE A 325 -27.31 -0.28 26.46
C ILE A 325 -27.45 0.69 27.65
N PRO A 326 -27.66 0.21 28.89
CA PRO A 326 -28.00 1.02 30.07
C PRO A 326 -26.90 2.00 30.57
N LEU A 327 -25.93 2.37 29.73
CA LEU A 327 -24.90 3.38 30.02
C LEU A 327 -24.42 4.16 28.77
N LEU A 328 -24.60 3.58 27.58
CA LEU A 328 -24.08 4.09 26.30
C LEU A 328 -25.18 4.67 25.38
N GLY A 329 -26.45 4.55 25.76
CA GLY A 329 -27.59 4.99 24.95
C GLY A 329 -27.99 3.96 23.88
N ALA A 330 -28.71 4.42 22.85
CA ALA A 330 -29.13 3.59 21.71
C ALA A 330 -27.96 3.37 20.74
N LEU A 331 -27.42 2.16 20.73
CA LEU A 331 -26.37 1.72 19.83
C LEU A 331 -27.00 1.11 18.57
N HIS A 332 -26.84 1.78 17.43
CA HIS A 332 -27.29 1.27 16.14
C HIS A 332 -26.26 0.26 15.61
N LEU A 333 -26.54 -1.03 15.78
CA LEU A 333 -25.69 -2.12 15.28
C LEU A 333 -26.23 -2.61 13.95
N SER A 334 -25.41 -2.55 12.90
CA SER A 334 -25.79 -3.04 11.57
C SER A 334 -24.93 -4.24 11.16
N SER A 335 -25.51 -5.15 10.37
CA SER A 335 -24.76 -6.20 9.67
C SER A 335 -23.67 -5.61 8.78
N VAL A 336 -23.83 -4.35 8.34
CA VAL A 336 -22.81 -3.57 7.63
C VAL A 336 -21.52 -3.44 8.44
N LEU A 337 -21.60 -3.21 9.75
CA LEU A 337 -20.40 -3.10 10.59
C LEU A 337 -19.63 -4.43 10.64
N LEU A 338 -20.33 -5.57 10.69
CA LEU A 338 -19.70 -6.88 10.64
C LEU A 338 -19.02 -7.12 9.28
N PHE A 339 -19.66 -6.71 8.19
CA PHE A 339 -19.08 -6.75 6.86
C PHE A 339 -17.80 -5.89 6.77
N ASP A 340 -17.87 -4.65 7.27
CA ASP A 340 -16.72 -3.73 7.35
C ASP A 340 -15.58 -4.27 8.25
N ILE A 341 -15.89 -4.96 9.35
CA ILE A 341 -14.89 -5.67 10.18
C ILE A 341 -14.21 -6.77 9.35
N GLY A 342 -14.98 -7.48 8.52
CA GLY A 342 -14.45 -8.48 7.59
C GLY A 342 -13.47 -7.86 6.59
N VAL A 343 -13.87 -6.79 5.92
CA VAL A 343 -13.03 -5.99 5.00
C VAL A 343 -11.76 -5.52 5.72
N TYR A 344 -11.90 -4.89 6.88
CA TYR A 344 -10.81 -4.38 7.70
C TYR A 344 -9.77 -5.46 8.02
N THR A 345 -10.23 -6.58 8.55
CA THR A 345 -9.36 -7.68 9.00
C THR A 345 -8.63 -8.29 7.81
N LEU A 346 -9.32 -8.44 6.67
CA LEU A 346 -8.72 -8.93 5.45
C LEU A 346 -7.64 -7.99 4.93
N VAL A 347 -7.92 -6.68 4.84
CA VAL A 347 -6.97 -5.68 4.35
C VAL A 347 -5.71 -5.66 5.21
N VAL A 348 -5.86 -5.67 6.54
CA VAL A 348 -4.71 -5.76 7.46
C VAL A 348 -3.93 -7.06 7.22
N GLY A 349 -4.61 -8.20 7.18
CA GLY A 349 -3.98 -9.50 6.97
C GLY A 349 -3.24 -9.58 5.62
N ALA A 350 -3.88 -9.15 4.53
CA ALA A 350 -3.32 -9.16 3.19
C ALA A 350 -2.06 -8.30 3.09
N THR A 351 -2.12 -7.05 3.56
CA THR A 351 -0.98 -6.13 3.48
C THR A 351 0.17 -6.56 4.38
N VAL A 352 -0.10 -7.04 5.60
CA VAL A 352 0.94 -7.57 6.50
C VAL A 352 1.57 -8.85 5.93
N LEU A 353 0.79 -9.73 5.29
CA LEU A 353 1.33 -10.93 4.64
C LEU A 353 2.30 -10.57 3.50
N MET A 354 1.94 -9.60 2.66
CA MET A 354 2.82 -9.12 1.59
C MET A 354 4.11 -8.49 2.16
N LEU A 355 3.98 -7.68 3.21
CA LEU A 355 5.11 -7.10 3.93
C LEU A 355 6.04 -8.19 4.47
N ILE A 356 5.51 -9.21 5.14
CA ILE A 356 6.31 -10.31 5.71
C ILE A 356 7.02 -11.08 4.59
N ALA A 357 6.35 -11.37 3.48
CA ALA A 357 6.92 -12.07 2.34
C ALA A 357 8.15 -11.35 1.77
N ILE A 358 8.06 -10.02 1.70
CA ILE A 358 9.11 -9.06 1.30
C ILE A 358 10.21 -9.01 2.37
N ALA A 359 9.85 -8.82 3.64
CA ALA A 359 10.76 -8.67 4.77
C ALA A 359 11.63 -9.91 4.99
N HIS A 360 11.07 -11.12 4.88
CA HIS A 360 11.82 -12.38 5.02
C HIS A 360 12.93 -12.57 3.99
N GLN A 361 12.81 -11.96 2.80
CA GLN A 361 13.90 -11.99 1.82
C GLN A 361 15.14 -11.28 2.36
N SER A 362 14.96 -10.21 3.14
CA SER A 362 16.07 -9.46 3.72
C SER A 362 16.82 -10.24 4.81
N LEU A 363 16.13 -11.08 5.60
CA LEU A 363 16.74 -11.88 6.67
C LEU A 363 17.57 -13.06 6.15
N ARG A 364 17.16 -13.68 5.04
CA ARG A 364 17.89 -14.81 4.43
C ARG A 364 19.29 -14.44 3.97
N LEU A 365 19.52 -13.16 3.68
CA LEU A 365 20.82 -12.60 3.28
C LEU A 365 21.87 -12.71 4.38
N TYR A 366 21.48 -12.53 5.65
CA TYR A 366 22.42 -12.46 6.77
C TYR A 366 22.89 -13.82 7.28
N ARG A 367 22.14 -14.91 7.02
CA ARG A 367 22.54 -16.26 7.46
C ARG A 367 23.65 -16.89 6.62
N LYS A 368 23.80 -16.50 5.34
CA LYS A 368 24.79 -17.13 4.44
C LYS A 368 26.24 -16.67 4.64
N PRO A 369 26.56 -15.38 4.86
CA PRO A 369 27.94 -14.93 5.07
C PRO A 369 28.58 -15.52 6.34
N ALA A 370 27.79 -15.74 7.40
CA ALA A 370 28.27 -16.32 8.66
C ALA A 370 28.77 -17.76 8.52
N MET A 371 28.21 -18.55 7.58
CA MET A 371 28.68 -19.92 7.33
C MET A 371 29.96 -19.97 6.48
N VAL A 372 30.18 -19.00 5.59
CA VAL A 372 31.38 -18.97 4.72
C VAL A 372 32.63 -18.60 5.52
N HIS A 373 32.56 -17.62 6.42
CA HIS A 373 33.69 -17.27 7.29
C HIS A 373 34.01 -18.35 8.36
N GLN A 374 33.06 -19.21 8.72
CA GLN A 374 33.33 -20.36 9.59
C GLN A 374 34.07 -21.50 8.87
N HIS A 375 33.99 -21.59 7.54
CA HIS A 375 34.76 -22.59 6.77
C HIS A 375 36.18 -22.14 6.43
N GLU A 376 36.43 -20.83 6.30
CA GLU A 376 37.80 -20.31 6.07
C GLU A 376 38.65 -20.20 7.35
N SER A 377 38.03 -20.29 8.53
CA SER A 377 38.73 -20.30 9.83
C SER A 377 39.05 -21.72 10.33
N GLY A 378 38.84 -22.75 9.50
CA GLY A 378 39.36 -24.09 9.72
C GLY A 378 40.89 -24.09 9.61
N THR A 379 41.55 -24.24 10.74
CA THR A 379 43.00 -24.28 10.92
C THR A 379 43.64 -25.30 9.96
N PRO A 380 44.74 -24.98 9.24
CA PRO A 380 45.51 -26.01 8.57
C PRO A 380 46.23 -26.81 9.66
N THR A 381 45.84 -28.07 9.85
CA THR A 381 46.65 -29.05 10.58
C THR A 381 48.01 -29.14 9.89
N GLN A 382 49.01 -28.49 10.49
CA GLN A 382 50.41 -28.75 10.20
C GLN A 382 50.74 -30.14 10.72
N GLU A 383 50.76 -31.13 9.83
CA GLU A 383 51.54 -32.35 10.07
C GLU A 383 53.02 -32.00 9.89
N HIS A 384 53.77 -32.10 10.99
CA HIS A 384 55.23 -32.11 11.01
C HIS A 384 55.67 -33.41 11.67
N ASN A 385 56.36 -34.24 10.87
CA ASN A 385 57.12 -35.46 11.16
C ASN A 385 56.42 -36.68 11.76
#